data_AF-A0A7R9WBE7-F1
#
_entry.id   AF-A0A7R9WBE7-F1
#
_cell.length_a   1.000
_cell.length_b   1.000
_cell.length_c   1.000
_cell.angle_alpha   90.00
_cell.angle_beta   90.00
_cell.angle_gamma   90.00
#
_symmetry.space_group_name_H-M   'P 1'
#
loop_
_entity.id
_entity.type
_entity.pdbx_description
1 polymer ?
#
loop_
_entity_poly.entity_id
_entity_poly.type
_entity_poly.pdbx_seq_one_letter_code
_entity_poly.pdbx_strand_id
1 'polypeptide(L)'
;AGISGVAGIIGKSRIDAAAEAAAKPAIARAIIEAGGVDSDSVASEIALVKDDFGVDDEDFASMCSDVYQRYLIGMVKNPIAKTGDLKELSQLRSALGMDNLAAGEAHASAAREFYRQTCLFTPEEDLDDPDHPDRMSIDKFLFLSERAFRQAGETDEAFKFEMSRVAKAFGITMDEALDRVADVAEPFYRRALASTRSKLETGQVSSDMLRRARKSLGIDDVTATDLHVSTFNDEIKELLGKDTEEELDPASLKFPEGAMDRLNKLKDVLGLTDEEADYEIQNEATELFQAKALSTMEEAFAGLVDASAAWEAMSTRQSELCLKDSQMKTLLSSMVMQSLGKPLEETMTFAKVNNEAATYDKLVDCLNAKETCKAVLGLSGWSEFDDFDAKFFDPWAPDSACGFLSPDKRLTLYRMFLRRSVIKSESKKELTDELYEKVMEVKGMLGITDEQVEEEMKAQFGPELMKALQV
;
A
#
# COMPACT_ATOMS: atom_id res chain seq x y z
N ALA A 1 59.14 -45.85 -47.13
CA ALA A 1 57.72 -46.07 -46.76
C ALA A 1 57.20 -45.08 -45.68
N GLY A 2 57.79 -43.88 -45.50
CA GLY A 2 57.41 -42.95 -44.42
C GLY A 2 56.54 -41.76 -44.80
N ILE A 3 56.20 -41.59 -46.08
CA ILE A 3 55.53 -40.36 -46.59
C ILE A 3 53.99 -40.51 -46.62
N SER A 4 53.46 -41.75 -46.68
CA SER A 4 52.01 -42.00 -46.67
C SER A 4 51.37 -41.85 -45.27
N GLY A 5 52.13 -42.06 -44.19
CA GLY A 5 51.63 -41.92 -42.82
C GLY A 5 51.39 -40.46 -42.42
N VAL A 6 52.28 -39.55 -42.82
CA VAL A 6 52.17 -38.12 -42.47
C VAL A 6 51.03 -37.43 -43.23
N ALA A 7 50.83 -37.77 -44.52
CA ALA A 7 49.72 -37.23 -45.31
C ALA A 7 48.35 -37.74 -44.82
N GLY A 8 48.27 -39.00 -44.37
CA GLY A 8 47.05 -39.57 -43.78
C GLY A 8 46.69 -38.93 -42.43
N ILE A 9 47.68 -38.64 -41.59
CA ILE A 9 47.48 -37.95 -40.31
C ILE A 9 47.00 -36.50 -40.52
N ILE A 10 47.60 -35.78 -41.48
CA ILE A 10 47.19 -34.41 -41.83
C ILE A 10 45.79 -34.39 -42.44
N GLY A 11 45.48 -35.34 -43.34
CA GLY A 11 44.15 -35.48 -43.93
C GLY A 11 43.07 -35.80 -42.89
N LYS A 12 43.34 -36.75 -41.99
CA LYS A 12 42.44 -37.10 -40.88
C LYS A 12 42.22 -35.90 -39.96
N SER A 13 43.28 -35.20 -39.54
CA SER A 13 43.15 -34.01 -38.68
C SER A 13 42.30 -32.90 -39.29
N ARG A 14 42.32 -32.73 -40.62
CA ARG A 14 41.47 -31.74 -41.32
C ARG A 14 40.02 -32.19 -41.43
N ILE A 15 39.77 -33.49 -41.57
CA ILE A 15 38.42 -34.05 -41.62
C ILE A 15 37.80 -34.01 -40.22
N ASP A 16 38.55 -34.39 -39.19
CA ASP A 16 38.13 -34.32 -37.79
C ASP A 16 37.78 -32.87 -37.42
N ALA A 17 38.65 -31.90 -37.74
CA ALA A 17 38.37 -30.47 -37.51
C ALA A 17 37.15 -29.94 -38.30
N ALA A 18 36.89 -30.47 -39.50
CA ALA A 18 35.72 -30.08 -40.30
C ALA A 18 34.43 -30.70 -39.75
N ALA A 19 34.48 -31.93 -39.23
CA ALA A 19 33.37 -32.59 -38.58
C ALA A 19 33.01 -31.88 -37.27
N GLU A 20 34.00 -31.55 -36.46
CA GLU A 20 33.86 -30.78 -35.22
C GLU A 20 33.22 -29.40 -35.49
N ALA A 21 33.68 -28.69 -36.53
CA ALA A 21 33.08 -27.41 -36.94
C ALA A 21 31.62 -27.53 -37.42
N ALA A 22 31.20 -28.70 -37.90
CA ALA A 22 29.84 -28.96 -38.37
C ALA A 22 28.89 -29.44 -37.25
N ALA A 23 29.42 -29.95 -36.14
CA ALA A 23 28.64 -30.44 -35.02
C ALA A 23 27.80 -29.35 -34.35
N LYS A 24 28.35 -28.15 -34.14
CA LYS A 24 27.61 -27.04 -33.50
C LYS A 24 26.35 -26.60 -34.29
N PRO A 25 26.41 -26.36 -35.61
CA PRO A 25 25.20 -26.19 -36.43
C PRO A 25 24.24 -27.38 -36.37
N ALA A 26 24.74 -28.61 -36.23
CA ALA A 26 23.93 -29.81 -36.13
C ALA A 26 23.16 -29.89 -34.80
N ILE A 27 23.75 -29.46 -33.67
CA ILE A 27 23.04 -29.34 -32.38
C ILE A 27 21.85 -28.38 -32.51
N ALA A 28 22.07 -27.20 -33.09
CA ALA A 28 20.99 -26.23 -33.31
C ALA A 28 19.90 -26.78 -34.24
N ARG A 29 20.30 -27.58 -35.24
CA ARG A 29 19.37 -28.22 -36.17
C ARG A 29 18.56 -29.34 -35.50
N ALA A 30 19.17 -30.14 -34.63
CA ALA A 30 18.48 -31.17 -33.84
C ALA A 30 17.37 -30.55 -32.97
N ILE A 31 17.62 -29.39 -32.35
CA ILE A 31 16.59 -28.66 -31.59
C ILE A 31 15.39 -28.28 -32.48
N ILE A 32 15.65 -27.83 -33.71
CA ILE A 32 14.60 -27.43 -34.65
C ILE A 32 13.84 -28.66 -35.18
N GLU A 33 14.54 -29.74 -35.53
CA GLU A 33 13.96 -30.97 -36.08
C GLU A 33 13.13 -31.74 -35.03
N ALA A 34 13.53 -31.69 -33.75
CA ALA A 34 12.75 -32.19 -32.63
C ALA A 34 11.42 -31.43 -32.41
N GLY A 35 11.25 -30.27 -33.06
CA GLY A 35 10.06 -29.42 -32.94
C GLY A 35 10.19 -28.28 -31.92
N GLY A 36 11.38 -28.07 -31.33
CA GLY A 36 11.63 -27.02 -30.34
C GLY A 36 12.33 -27.54 -29.08
N VAL A 37 12.64 -26.61 -28.18
CA VAL A 37 13.32 -26.91 -26.90
C VAL A 37 12.42 -27.63 -25.89
N ASP A 38 11.11 -27.65 -26.12
CA ASP A 38 10.09 -28.27 -25.28
C ASP A 38 9.74 -29.70 -25.67
N SER A 39 10.35 -30.23 -26.73
CA SER A 39 10.14 -31.60 -27.19
C SER A 39 10.80 -32.65 -26.28
N ASP A 40 10.11 -33.75 -26.00
CA ASP A 40 10.65 -34.84 -25.17
C ASP A 40 11.83 -35.57 -25.84
N SER A 41 11.97 -35.49 -27.17
CA SER A 41 13.06 -36.14 -27.91
C SER A 41 14.33 -35.30 -28.01
N VAL A 42 14.25 -34.00 -27.75
CA VAL A 42 15.33 -33.04 -28.07
C VAL A 42 16.67 -33.39 -27.42
N ALA A 43 16.65 -33.79 -26.15
CA ALA A 43 17.86 -34.15 -25.42
C ALA A 43 18.55 -35.39 -26.03
N SER A 44 17.73 -36.37 -26.45
CA SER A 44 18.25 -37.58 -27.10
C SER A 44 18.79 -37.29 -28.51
N GLU A 45 18.13 -36.41 -29.27
CA GLU A 45 18.59 -35.99 -30.60
C GLU A 45 19.90 -35.19 -30.53
N ILE A 46 20.04 -34.30 -29.53
CA ILE A 46 21.29 -33.59 -29.26
C ILE A 46 22.42 -34.58 -28.93
N ALA A 47 22.16 -35.57 -28.06
CA ALA A 47 23.16 -36.56 -27.69
C ALA A 47 23.67 -37.38 -28.89
N LEU A 48 22.82 -37.67 -29.87
CA LEU A 48 23.22 -38.36 -31.10
C LEU A 48 24.22 -37.55 -31.95
N VAL A 49 24.14 -36.21 -31.92
CA VAL A 49 25.08 -35.36 -32.67
C VAL A 49 26.53 -35.59 -32.24
N LYS A 50 26.77 -35.89 -30.96
CA LYS A 50 28.11 -36.21 -30.46
C LYS A 50 28.69 -37.42 -31.19
N ASP A 51 27.91 -38.50 -31.25
CA ASP A 51 28.32 -39.77 -31.86
C ASP A 51 28.43 -39.65 -33.38
N ASP A 52 27.49 -38.94 -34.02
CA ASP A 52 27.44 -38.75 -35.47
C ASP A 52 28.65 -37.97 -36.02
N PHE A 53 29.18 -37.05 -35.21
CA PHE A 53 30.32 -36.20 -35.58
C PHE A 53 31.63 -36.61 -34.90
N GLY A 54 31.62 -37.62 -34.03
CA GLY A 54 32.81 -38.14 -33.36
C GLY A 54 33.50 -37.13 -32.44
N VAL A 55 32.73 -36.24 -31.81
CA VAL A 55 33.21 -35.20 -30.90
C VAL A 55 33.38 -35.78 -29.49
N ASP A 56 34.45 -35.44 -28.78
CA ASP A 56 34.61 -35.87 -27.39
C ASP A 56 33.70 -35.10 -26.42
N ASP A 57 33.64 -35.57 -25.17
CA ASP A 57 32.74 -35.00 -24.15
C ASP A 57 33.06 -33.53 -23.79
N GLU A 58 34.33 -33.15 -23.78
CA GLU A 58 34.74 -31.80 -23.37
C GLU A 58 34.43 -30.79 -24.48
N ASP A 59 34.78 -31.14 -25.72
CA ASP A 59 34.46 -30.31 -26.89
C ASP A 59 32.95 -30.22 -27.11
N PHE A 60 32.21 -31.32 -26.94
CA PHE A 60 30.76 -31.32 -27.07
C PHE A 60 30.08 -30.45 -25.99
N ALA A 61 30.55 -30.51 -24.74
CA ALA A 61 30.05 -29.65 -23.67
C ALA A 61 30.32 -28.16 -23.95
N SER A 62 31.48 -27.83 -24.52
CA SER A 62 31.79 -26.47 -24.97
C SER A 62 30.85 -26.02 -26.10
N MET A 63 30.55 -26.89 -27.07
CA MET A 63 29.61 -26.57 -28.15
C MET A 63 28.18 -26.36 -27.64
N CYS A 64 27.72 -27.16 -26.68
CA CYS A 64 26.44 -26.98 -26.02
C CYS A 64 26.35 -25.62 -25.31
N SER A 65 27.38 -25.26 -24.55
CA SER A 65 27.47 -23.97 -23.86
C SER A 65 27.41 -22.79 -24.85
N ASP A 66 28.10 -22.93 -25.98
CA ASP A 66 28.09 -21.97 -27.07
C ASP A 66 26.71 -21.82 -27.76
N VAL A 67 25.97 -22.93 -27.92
CA VAL A 67 24.59 -22.91 -28.46
C VAL A 67 23.66 -22.20 -27.48
N TYR A 68 23.77 -22.52 -26.19
CA TYR A 68 23.02 -21.86 -25.12
C TYR A 68 23.28 -20.35 -25.08
N GLN A 69 24.55 -19.94 -25.12
CA GLN A 69 24.97 -18.54 -25.16
C GLN A 69 24.31 -17.79 -26.34
N ARG A 70 24.36 -18.37 -27.54
CA ARG A 70 23.75 -17.75 -28.74
C ARG A 70 22.24 -17.68 -28.66
N TYR A 71 21.60 -18.68 -28.05
CA TYR A 71 20.16 -18.67 -27.83
C TYR A 71 19.75 -17.55 -26.87
N LEU A 72 20.44 -17.41 -25.73
CA LEU A 72 20.21 -16.32 -24.77
C LEU A 72 20.36 -14.94 -25.42
N ILE A 73 21.45 -14.71 -26.18
CA ILE A 73 21.64 -13.48 -26.96
C ILE A 73 20.48 -13.26 -27.93
N GLY A 74 20.03 -14.31 -28.62
CA GLY A 74 18.87 -14.26 -29.52
C GLY A 74 17.58 -13.86 -28.81
N MET A 75 17.32 -14.39 -27.62
CA MET A 75 16.13 -14.08 -26.82
C MET A 75 16.05 -12.62 -26.39
N VAL A 76 17.19 -12.03 -26.00
CA VAL A 76 17.23 -10.65 -25.49
C VAL A 76 17.24 -9.60 -26.60
N LYS A 77 17.53 -9.97 -27.86
CA LYS A 77 17.35 -9.06 -29.01
C LYS A 77 15.90 -8.63 -29.20
N ASN A 78 14.94 -9.39 -28.67
CA ASN A 78 13.60 -8.87 -28.46
C ASN A 78 13.54 -8.28 -27.03
N PRO A 79 13.44 -6.95 -26.89
CA PRO A 79 13.53 -6.27 -25.60
C PRO A 79 12.40 -6.65 -24.64
N ILE A 80 11.25 -7.08 -25.16
CA ILE A 80 10.09 -7.39 -24.35
C ILE A 80 10.26 -8.78 -23.72
N ALA A 81 10.32 -8.82 -22.40
CA ALA A 81 10.30 -10.06 -21.62
C ALA A 81 8.95 -10.77 -21.79
N LYS A 82 8.96 -12.11 -21.78
CA LYS A 82 7.75 -12.94 -21.79
C LYS A 82 7.83 -14.01 -20.71
N THR A 83 6.69 -14.39 -20.17
CA THR A 83 6.61 -15.47 -19.17
C THR A 83 7.08 -16.83 -19.72
N GLY A 84 7.01 -17.03 -21.04
CA GLY A 84 7.52 -18.24 -21.71
C GLY A 84 9.04 -18.32 -21.75
N ASP A 85 9.75 -17.17 -21.74
CA ASP A 85 11.20 -17.10 -21.91
C ASP A 85 11.95 -17.91 -20.83
N LEU A 86 11.50 -17.82 -19.57
CA LEU A 86 12.10 -18.58 -18.46
C LEU A 86 12.00 -20.09 -18.66
N LYS A 87 10.83 -20.55 -19.13
CA LYS A 87 10.58 -21.98 -19.36
C LYS A 87 11.44 -22.48 -20.52
N GLU A 88 11.48 -21.74 -21.63
CA GLU A 88 12.28 -22.07 -22.80
C GLU A 88 13.77 -22.17 -22.45
N LEU A 89 14.29 -21.19 -21.70
CA LEU A 89 15.70 -21.17 -21.29
C LEU A 89 16.05 -22.33 -20.34
N SER A 90 15.17 -22.67 -19.40
CA SER A 90 15.34 -23.81 -18.49
C SER A 90 15.29 -25.16 -19.22
N GLN A 91 14.37 -25.30 -20.19
CA GLN A 91 14.25 -26.50 -21.03
C GLN A 91 15.48 -26.68 -21.92
N LEU A 92 15.95 -25.61 -22.57
CA LEU A 92 17.16 -25.67 -23.39
C LEU A 92 18.38 -26.07 -22.54
N ARG A 93 18.54 -25.46 -21.37
CA ARG A 93 19.63 -25.81 -20.44
C ARG A 93 19.62 -27.31 -20.09
N SER A 94 18.43 -27.84 -19.80
CA SER A 94 18.24 -29.25 -19.48
C SER A 94 18.52 -30.16 -20.67
N ALA A 95 18.05 -29.78 -21.87
CA ALA A 95 18.26 -30.51 -23.12
C ALA A 95 19.74 -30.60 -23.50
N LEU A 96 20.51 -29.54 -23.23
CA LEU A 96 21.95 -29.47 -23.47
C LEU A 96 22.79 -30.13 -22.36
N GLY A 97 22.17 -30.62 -21.29
CA GLY A 97 22.87 -31.28 -20.18
C GLY A 97 23.78 -30.35 -19.36
N MET A 98 23.46 -29.05 -19.31
CA MET A 98 24.34 -28.05 -18.68
C MET A 98 24.18 -27.98 -17.16
N ASP A 99 25.30 -28.10 -16.44
CA ASP A 99 25.37 -27.84 -15.01
C ASP A 99 25.36 -26.35 -14.66
N ASN A 100 25.40 -26.02 -13.36
CA ASN A 100 25.38 -24.63 -12.88
C ASN A 100 26.62 -23.84 -13.35
N LEU A 101 27.79 -24.49 -13.38
CA LEU A 101 29.04 -23.83 -13.74
C LEU A 101 29.06 -23.45 -15.23
N ALA A 102 28.67 -24.39 -16.11
CA ALA A 102 28.56 -24.16 -17.54
C ALA A 102 27.51 -23.08 -17.85
N ALA A 103 26.38 -23.08 -17.15
CA ALA A 103 25.37 -22.04 -17.29
C ALA A 103 25.90 -20.66 -16.86
N GLY A 104 26.54 -20.54 -15.69
CA GLY A 104 27.17 -19.30 -15.21
C GLY A 104 28.17 -18.72 -16.20
N GLU A 105 29.07 -19.56 -16.74
CA GLU A 105 30.04 -19.14 -17.75
C GLU A 105 29.37 -18.69 -19.05
N ALA A 106 28.34 -19.42 -19.50
CA ALA A 106 27.60 -19.08 -20.70
C ALA A 106 26.84 -17.75 -20.56
N HIS A 107 26.20 -17.47 -19.41
CA HIS A 107 25.55 -16.19 -19.12
C HIS A 107 26.57 -15.04 -19.07
N ALA A 108 27.69 -15.20 -18.37
CA ALA A 108 28.73 -14.17 -18.31
C ALA A 108 29.35 -13.88 -19.69
N SER A 109 29.57 -14.92 -20.50
CA SER A 109 30.09 -14.79 -21.86
C SER A 109 29.06 -14.18 -22.81
N ALA A 110 27.78 -14.55 -22.68
CA ALA A 110 26.67 -13.94 -23.41
C ALA A 110 26.54 -12.44 -23.11
N ALA A 111 26.66 -12.04 -21.84
CA ALA A 111 26.57 -10.64 -21.44
C ALA A 111 27.70 -9.79 -22.06
N ARG A 112 28.95 -10.27 -21.99
CA ARG A 112 30.10 -9.59 -22.62
C ARG A 112 29.98 -9.50 -24.15
N GLU A 113 29.39 -10.51 -24.77
CA GLU A 113 29.16 -10.51 -26.22
C GLU A 113 28.02 -9.57 -26.61
N PHE A 114 26.90 -9.61 -25.88
CA PHE A 114 25.77 -8.70 -26.10
C PHE A 114 26.19 -7.24 -25.92
N TYR A 115 26.97 -6.93 -24.87
CA TYR A 115 27.53 -5.60 -24.67
C TYR A 115 28.35 -5.13 -25.88
N ARG A 116 29.23 -5.99 -26.41
CA ARG A 116 30.07 -5.67 -27.58
C ARG A 116 29.28 -5.49 -28.87
N GLN A 117 28.17 -6.21 -29.03
CA GLN A 117 27.35 -6.17 -30.25
C GLN A 117 26.32 -5.03 -30.24
N THR A 118 25.81 -4.68 -29.06
CA THR A 118 24.68 -3.75 -28.91
C THR A 118 25.12 -2.54 -28.09
N CYS A 119 25.32 -2.72 -26.79
CA CYS A 119 25.48 -1.62 -25.83
C CYS A 119 26.68 -0.70 -26.12
N LEU A 120 27.77 -1.22 -26.69
CA LEU A 120 28.94 -0.42 -27.05
C LEU A 120 28.62 0.69 -28.08
N PHE A 121 27.56 0.51 -28.87
CA PHE A 121 27.12 1.46 -29.90
C PHE A 121 25.92 2.30 -29.46
N THR A 122 25.41 2.08 -28.25
CA THR A 122 24.28 2.81 -27.65
C THR A 122 24.85 3.89 -26.72
N PRO A 123 24.47 5.17 -26.88
CA PRO A 123 24.84 6.24 -25.95
C PRO A 123 24.44 5.92 -24.51
N GLU A 124 25.21 6.41 -23.53
CA GLU A 124 24.90 6.21 -22.10
C GLU A 124 23.52 6.79 -21.73
N GLU A 125 23.17 7.96 -22.26
CA GLU A 125 21.84 8.59 -22.04
C GLU A 125 20.68 7.69 -22.50
N ASP A 126 20.85 6.97 -23.61
CA ASP A 126 19.85 6.03 -24.14
C ASP A 126 19.82 4.73 -23.31
N LEU A 127 20.95 4.33 -22.69
CA LEU A 127 20.98 3.18 -21.77
C LEU A 127 20.41 3.53 -20.38
N ASP A 128 20.35 4.82 -20.04
CA ASP A 128 19.72 5.32 -18.82
C ASP A 128 18.20 5.44 -18.95
N ASP A 129 17.67 5.60 -20.18
CA ASP A 129 16.23 5.62 -20.47
C ASP A 129 15.59 4.23 -20.34
N PRO A 130 14.69 3.98 -19.35
CA PRO A 130 14.04 2.69 -19.14
C PRO A 130 13.20 2.21 -20.33
N ASP A 131 12.72 3.11 -21.18
CA ASP A 131 11.89 2.79 -22.34
C ASP A 131 12.71 2.51 -23.61
N HIS A 132 14.03 2.76 -23.58
CA HIS A 132 14.89 2.50 -24.72
C HIS A 132 15.06 0.98 -24.94
N PRO A 133 14.94 0.47 -26.18
CA PRO A 133 14.96 -0.97 -26.44
C PRO A 133 16.24 -1.66 -25.98
N ASP A 134 17.41 -1.04 -26.12
CA ASP A 134 18.67 -1.67 -25.68
C ASP A 134 18.74 -1.76 -24.14
N ARG A 135 18.19 -0.77 -23.42
CA ARG A 135 18.06 -0.81 -21.96
C ARG A 135 17.10 -1.93 -21.55
N MET A 136 15.92 -2.00 -22.15
CA MET A 136 14.96 -3.08 -21.91
C MET A 136 15.56 -4.48 -22.19
N SER A 137 16.38 -4.61 -23.23
CA SER A 137 17.09 -5.86 -23.55
C SER A 137 18.11 -6.25 -22.47
N ILE A 138 18.83 -5.28 -21.89
CA ILE A 138 19.72 -5.52 -20.74
C ILE A 138 18.89 -5.97 -19.53
N ASP A 139 17.80 -5.28 -19.21
CA ASP A 139 16.98 -5.59 -18.04
C ASP A 139 16.35 -6.99 -18.19
N LYS A 140 15.89 -7.35 -19.39
CA LYS A 140 15.49 -8.71 -19.73
C LYS A 140 16.63 -9.72 -19.55
N PHE A 141 17.84 -9.41 -20.01
CA PHE A 141 19.00 -10.28 -19.82
C PHE A 141 19.28 -10.55 -18.35
N LEU A 142 19.26 -9.49 -17.53
CA LEU A 142 19.46 -9.57 -16.08
C LEU A 142 18.37 -10.45 -15.46
N PHE A 143 17.10 -10.22 -15.79
CA PHE A 143 15.97 -11.03 -15.33
C PHE A 143 16.11 -12.51 -15.67
N LEU A 144 16.45 -12.84 -16.91
CA LEU A 144 16.65 -14.24 -17.33
C LEU A 144 17.82 -14.91 -16.60
N SER A 145 18.92 -14.18 -16.42
CA SER A 145 20.11 -14.68 -15.72
C SER A 145 19.84 -14.93 -14.24
N GLU A 146 19.25 -13.94 -13.58
CA GLU A 146 18.92 -14.00 -12.16
C GLU A 146 17.99 -15.19 -11.86
N ARG A 147 16.95 -15.38 -12.68
CA ARG A 147 16.05 -16.53 -12.57
C ARG A 147 16.73 -17.86 -12.89
N ALA A 148 17.57 -17.93 -13.91
CA ALA A 148 18.29 -19.16 -14.27
C ALA A 148 19.20 -19.66 -13.13
N PHE A 149 19.87 -18.75 -12.42
CA PHE A 149 20.72 -19.10 -11.27
C PHE A 149 19.91 -19.50 -10.05
N ARG A 150 18.88 -18.71 -9.68
CA ARG A 150 18.05 -18.99 -8.49
C ARG A 150 17.24 -20.28 -8.62
N GLN A 151 16.70 -20.57 -9.80
CA GLN A 151 15.86 -21.75 -10.00
C GLN A 151 16.66 -23.06 -10.08
N ALA A 152 17.98 -22.98 -10.29
CA ALA A 152 18.86 -24.13 -10.38
C ALA A 152 19.37 -24.65 -9.04
N GLY A 153 18.92 -24.06 -7.92
CA GLY A 153 19.29 -24.51 -6.58
C GLY A 153 20.73 -24.18 -6.19
N GLU A 154 21.30 -23.12 -6.77
CA GLU A 154 22.61 -22.61 -6.37
C GLU A 154 22.61 -22.09 -4.93
N THR A 155 23.78 -22.17 -4.28
CA THR A 155 24.04 -21.49 -3.01
C THR A 155 24.01 -19.96 -3.20
N ASP A 156 23.69 -19.20 -2.15
CA ASP A 156 23.68 -17.73 -2.22
C ASP A 156 25.03 -17.14 -2.65
N GLU A 157 26.15 -17.75 -2.26
CA GLU A 157 27.49 -17.32 -2.67
C GLU A 157 27.73 -17.50 -4.17
N ALA A 158 27.35 -18.65 -4.73
CA ALA A 158 27.44 -18.93 -6.16
C ALA A 158 26.56 -17.99 -6.97
N PHE A 159 25.31 -17.77 -6.53
CA PHE A 159 24.41 -16.81 -7.15
C PHE A 159 25.01 -15.40 -7.19
N LYS A 160 25.52 -14.90 -6.05
CA LYS A 160 26.16 -13.57 -5.97
C LYS A 160 27.36 -13.48 -6.90
N PHE A 161 28.18 -14.53 -6.96
CA PHE A 161 29.34 -14.59 -7.84
C PHE A 161 28.91 -14.51 -9.31
N GLU A 162 28.03 -15.40 -9.79
CA GLU A 162 27.65 -15.43 -11.21
C GLU A 162 26.89 -14.18 -11.64
N MET A 163 25.94 -13.71 -10.82
CA MET A 163 25.18 -12.50 -11.14
C MET A 163 26.08 -11.25 -11.16
N SER A 164 27.08 -11.16 -10.27
CA SER A 164 28.05 -10.04 -10.30
C SER A 164 28.88 -10.01 -11.58
N ARG A 165 29.18 -11.18 -12.18
CA ARG A 165 29.90 -11.25 -13.47
C ARG A 165 29.04 -10.74 -14.62
N VAL A 166 27.74 -11.04 -14.61
CA VAL A 166 26.77 -10.54 -15.58
C VAL A 166 26.60 -9.02 -15.42
N ALA A 167 26.34 -8.53 -14.20
CA ALA A 167 26.20 -7.09 -13.92
C ALA A 167 27.45 -6.30 -14.35
N LYS A 168 28.64 -6.81 -14.01
CA LYS A 168 29.92 -6.21 -14.40
C LYS A 168 30.10 -6.12 -15.93
N ALA A 169 29.55 -7.06 -16.69
CA ALA A 169 29.62 -7.01 -18.15
C ALA A 169 28.84 -5.82 -18.75
N PHE A 170 27.82 -5.33 -18.04
CA PHE A 170 27.04 -4.15 -18.40
C PHE A 170 27.49 -2.87 -17.68
N GLY A 171 28.55 -2.93 -16.86
CA GLY A 171 29.09 -1.77 -16.16
C GLY A 171 28.29 -1.30 -14.95
N ILE A 172 27.33 -2.11 -14.46
CA ILE A 172 26.46 -1.77 -13.34
C ILE A 172 26.81 -2.55 -12.07
N THR A 173 26.30 -2.09 -10.93
CA THR A 173 26.47 -2.78 -9.65
C THR A 173 25.52 -3.98 -9.52
N MET A 174 25.80 -4.87 -8.58
CA MET A 174 24.89 -5.99 -8.28
C MET A 174 23.53 -5.50 -7.77
N ASP A 175 23.51 -4.48 -6.91
CA ASP A 175 22.28 -3.95 -6.33
C ASP A 175 21.41 -3.33 -7.43
N GLU A 176 22.00 -2.49 -8.28
CA GLU A 176 21.31 -1.91 -9.45
C GLU A 176 20.79 -2.99 -10.41
N ALA A 177 21.55 -4.07 -10.60
CA ALA A 177 21.09 -5.19 -11.43
C ALA A 177 19.87 -5.89 -10.83
N LEU A 178 19.80 -6.03 -9.50
CA LEU A 178 18.65 -6.62 -8.82
C LEU A 178 17.43 -5.70 -8.83
N ASP A 179 17.63 -4.39 -8.71
CA ASP A 179 16.54 -3.40 -8.85
C ASP A 179 15.93 -3.49 -10.26
N ARG A 180 16.76 -3.51 -11.32
CA ARG A 180 16.29 -3.70 -12.71
C ARG A 180 15.60 -5.04 -12.94
N VAL A 181 16.03 -6.11 -12.25
CA VAL A 181 15.32 -7.41 -12.28
C VAL A 181 13.92 -7.28 -11.70
N ALA A 182 13.78 -6.56 -10.58
CA ALA A 182 12.48 -6.31 -9.96
C ALA A 182 11.56 -5.49 -10.90
N ASP A 183 12.09 -4.47 -11.57
CA ASP A 183 11.35 -3.65 -12.56
C ASP A 183 10.76 -4.49 -13.71
N VAL A 184 11.45 -5.57 -14.12
CA VAL A 184 10.92 -6.52 -15.11
C VAL A 184 9.89 -7.46 -14.50
N ALA A 185 10.14 -7.97 -13.28
CA ALA A 185 9.33 -9.02 -12.67
C ALA A 185 7.99 -8.51 -12.12
N GLU A 186 7.98 -7.33 -11.49
CA GLU A 186 6.82 -6.77 -10.80
C GLU A 186 5.61 -6.55 -11.74
N PRO A 187 5.75 -5.98 -12.95
CA PRO A 187 4.63 -5.82 -13.88
C PRO A 187 3.93 -7.13 -14.26
N PHE A 188 4.67 -8.25 -14.35
CA PHE A 188 4.06 -9.56 -14.56
C PHE A 188 3.22 -9.99 -13.37
N TYR A 189 3.69 -9.72 -12.16
CA TYR A 189 2.96 -10.09 -10.96
C TYR A 189 1.73 -9.20 -10.75
N ARG A 190 1.84 -7.89 -10.96
CA ARG A 190 0.69 -6.96 -11.01
C ARG A 190 -0.38 -7.42 -12.00
N ARG A 191 0.03 -7.86 -13.21
CA ARG A 191 -0.90 -8.43 -14.19
C ARG A 191 -1.57 -9.72 -13.69
N ALA A 192 -0.83 -10.58 -12.99
CA ALA A 192 -1.40 -11.78 -12.38
C ALA A 192 -2.44 -11.41 -11.29
N LEU A 193 -2.16 -10.41 -10.46
CA LEU A 193 -3.07 -9.90 -9.42
C LEU A 193 -4.33 -9.26 -10.02
N ALA A 194 -4.20 -8.47 -11.08
CA ALA A 194 -5.35 -7.94 -11.83
C ALA A 194 -6.20 -9.07 -12.46
N SER A 195 -5.54 -10.11 -13.00
CA SER A 195 -6.26 -11.32 -13.45
C SER A 195 -6.92 -12.06 -12.28
N THR A 196 -6.38 -11.99 -11.07
CA THR A 196 -6.98 -12.60 -9.87
C THR A 196 -8.26 -11.89 -9.49
N ARG A 197 -8.25 -10.55 -9.41
CA ARG A 197 -9.45 -9.73 -9.14
C ARG A 197 -10.59 -9.98 -10.13
N SER A 198 -10.27 -9.99 -11.42
CA SER A 198 -11.26 -10.22 -12.48
C SER A 198 -11.84 -11.64 -12.52
N LYS A 199 -11.08 -12.65 -12.07
CA LYS A 199 -11.50 -14.06 -12.08
C LYS A 199 -11.92 -14.59 -10.72
N LEU A 200 -11.96 -13.76 -9.68
CA LEU A 200 -12.21 -14.16 -8.30
C LEU A 200 -13.47 -15.03 -8.15
N GLU A 201 -14.55 -14.66 -8.83
CA GLU A 201 -15.83 -15.38 -8.76
C GLU A 201 -15.90 -16.66 -9.61
N THR A 202 -14.90 -16.90 -10.46
CA THR A 202 -14.89 -18.11 -11.31
C THR A 202 -14.33 -19.33 -10.58
N GLY A 203 -13.74 -19.15 -9.38
CA GLY A 203 -13.04 -20.21 -8.64
C GLY A 203 -11.75 -20.70 -9.33
N GLN A 204 -11.31 -20.05 -10.40
CA GLN A 204 -10.10 -20.39 -11.17
C GLN A 204 -8.83 -19.78 -10.59
N VAL A 205 -8.89 -19.10 -9.44
CA VAL A 205 -7.78 -18.40 -8.81
C VAL A 205 -7.66 -18.82 -7.33
N SER A 206 -6.42 -18.90 -6.84
CA SER A 206 -6.10 -19.44 -5.52
C SER A 206 -4.74 -18.93 -5.06
N SER A 207 -4.51 -18.94 -3.74
CA SER A 207 -3.24 -18.55 -3.13
C SER A 207 -2.06 -19.37 -3.66
N ASP A 208 -2.26 -20.66 -3.92
CA ASP A 208 -1.24 -21.54 -4.52
C ASP A 208 -0.84 -21.12 -5.95
N MET A 209 -1.76 -20.56 -6.74
CA MET A 209 -1.41 -20.00 -8.05
C MET A 209 -0.55 -18.75 -7.91
N LEU A 210 -0.90 -17.85 -7.00
CA LEU A 210 -0.12 -16.64 -6.71
C LEU A 210 1.27 -16.97 -6.15
N ARG A 211 1.36 -17.97 -5.26
CA ARG A 211 2.63 -18.46 -4.72
C ARG A 211 3.54 -19.04 -5.82
N ARG A 212 2.97 -19.81 -6.77
CA ARG A 212 3.72 -20.32 -7.93
C ARG A 212 4.19 -19.18 -8.85
N ALA A 213 3.34 -18.20 -9.10
CA ALA A 213 3.70 -17.02 -9.89
C ALA A 213 4.84 -16.23 -9.24
N ARG A 214 4.74 -15.93 -7.94
CA ARG A 214 5.81 -15.29 -7.14
C ARG A 214 7.13 -16.04 -7.26
N LYS A 215 7.13 -17.36 -7.02
CA LYS A 215 8.33 -18.18 -7.10
C LYS A 215 8.95 -18.15 -8.50
N SER A 216 8.12 -18.23 -9.55
CA SER A 216 8.58 -18.19 -10.93
C SER A 216 9.21 -16.84 -11.28
N LEU A 217 8.60 -15.74 -10.85
CA LEU A 217 9.03 -14.37 -11.15
C LEU A 217 10.14 -13.87 -10.24
N GLY A 218 10.32 -14.47 -9.06
CA GLY A 218 11.30 -14.01 -8.08
C GLY A 218 10.85 -12.89 -7.18
N ILE A 219 9.54 -12.71 -7.03
CA ILE A 219 8.98 -11.73 -6.08
C ILE A 219 9.19 -12.26 -4.66
N ASP A 220 9.92 -11.50 -3.86
CA ASP A 220 10.13 -11.78 -2.44
C ASP A 220 8.86 -11.51 -1.61
N ASP A 221 8.86 -11.95 -0.36
CA ASP A 221 7.66 -11.87 0.48
C ASP A 221 7.27 -10.42 0.83
N VAL A 222 8.22 -9.50 0.98
CA VAL A 222 7.93 -8.08 1.31
C VAL A 222 7.24 -7.42 0.13
N THR A 223 7.86 -7.51 -1.06
CA THR A 223 7.29 -6.98 -2.29
C THR A 223 5.93 -7.61 -2.60
N ALA A 224 5.77 -8.92 -2.36
CA ALA A 224 4.48 -9.59 -2.55
C ALA A 224 3.40 -9.03 -1.62
N THR A 225 3.70 -8.82 -0.34
CA THR A 225 2.75 -8.26 0.63
C THR A 225 2.32 -6.85 0.22
N ASP A 226 3.25 -5.97 -0.16
CA ASP A 226 2.93 -4.61 -0.59
C ASP A 226 2.00 -4.62 -1.83
N LEU A 227 2.29 -5.50 -2.79
CA LEU A 227 1.46 -5.67 -3.98
C LEU A 227 0.09 -6.26 -3.67
N HIS A 228 -0.02 -7.13 -2.67
CA HIS A 228 -1.28 -7.71 -2.20
C HIS A 228 -2.16 -6.66 -1.52
N VAL A 229 -1.58 -5.88 -0.60
CA VAL A 229 -2.28 -4.76 0.06
C VAL A 229 -2.76 -3.76 -0.98
N SER A 230 -1.90 -3.34 -1.92
CA SER A 230 -2.29 -2.46 -3.03
C SER A 230 -3.42 -3.05 -3.86
N THR A 231 -3.37 -4.34 -4.22
CA THR A 231 -4.41 -5.01 -4.99
C THR A 231 -5.74 -5.05 -4.24
N PHE A 232 -5.70 -5.25 -2.92
CA PHE A 232 -6.88 -5.25 -2.06
C PHE A 232 -7.49 -3.85 -1.93
N ASN A 233 -6.65 -2.84 -1.76
CA ASN A 233 -7.07 -1.43 -1.70
C ASN A 233 -7.72 -0.97 -3.02
N ASP A 234 -7.16 -1.36 -4.17
CA ASP A 234 -7.76 -1.07 -5.48
C ASP A 234 -9.18 -1.69 -5.61
N GLU A 235 -9.38 -2.90 -5.08
CA GLU A 235 -10.69 -3.55 -5.07
C GLU A 235 -11.68 -2.82 -4.14
N ILE A 236 -11.23 -2.35 -2.98
CA ILE A 236 -12.05 -1.53 -2.08
C ILE A 236 -12.50 -0.25 -2.78
N LYS A 237 -11.57 0.45 -3.45
CA LYS A 237 -11.86 1.69 -4.19
C LYS A 237 -12.87 1.45 -5.32
N GLU A 238 -12.70 0.37 -6.09
CA GLU A 238 -13.64 -0.02 -7.15
C GLU A 238 -15.03 -0.27 -6.56
N LEU A 239 -15.13 -1.07 -5.48
CA LEU A 239 -16.40 -1.41 -4.85
C LEU A 239 -17.09 -0.21 -4.17
N LEU A 240 -16.32 0.77 -3.69
CA LEU A 240 -16.85 2.03 -3.17
C LEU A 240 -17.20 3.06 -4.26
N GLY A 241 -16.85 2.80 -5.52
CA GLY A 241 -17.04 3.74 -6.63
C GLY A 241 -16.05 4.91 -6.65
N LYS A 242 -14.95 4.83 -5.90
CA LYS A 242 -13.88 5.84 -5.86
C LYS A 242 -12.97 5.83 -7.10
N ASP A 243 -12.98 4.74 -7.86
CA ASP A 243 -12.15 4.59 -9.07
C ASP A 243 -12.80 5.18 -10.33
N THR A 244 -13.67 6.17 -10.16
CA THR A 244 -14.38 6.84 -11.28
C THR A 244 -13.82 8.24 -11.50
N GLU A 245 -13.77 8.70 -12.76
CA GLU A 245 -13.35 10.08 -13.09
C GLU A 245 -14.39 11.15 -12.69
N GLU A 246 -15.56 10.72 -12.19
CA GLU A 246 -16.64 11.62 -11.78
C GLU A 246 -16.43 12.06 -10.33
N GLU A 247 -16.53 13.38 -10.06
CA GLU A 247 -16.61 13.90 -8.69
C GLU A 247 -17.96 13.50 -8.08
N LEU A 248 -18.00 12.34 -7.44
CA LEU A 248 -19.15 11.85 -6.69
C LEU A 248 -19.13 12.41 -5.26
N ASP A 249 -20.31 12.68 -4.71
CA ASP A 249 -20.46 13.09 -3.32
C ASP A 249 -20.01 11.96 -2.38
N PRO A 250 -18.97 12.17 -1.53
CA PRO A 250 -18.49 11.16 -0.57
C PRO A 250 -19.59 10.61 0.34
N ALA A 251 -20.63 11.39 0.64
CA ALA A 251 -21.74 10.96 1.47
C ALA A 251 -22.66 9.92 0.78
N SER A 252 -22.56 9.79 -0.55
CA SER A 252 -23.39 8.88 -1.36
C SER A 252 -22.73 7.52 -1.64
N LEU A 253 -21.40 7.44 -1.57
CA LEU A 253 -20.62 6.24 -1.87
C LEU A 253 -20.83 5.17 -0.80
N LYS A 254 -21.00 3.90 -1.18
CA LYS A 254 -21.16 2.78 -0.24
C LYS A 254 -20.84 1.44 -0.91
N PHE A 255 -20.57 0.43 -0.08
CA PHE A 255 -20.39 -0.92 -0.58
C PHE A 255 -21.70 -1.50 -1.14
N PRO A 256 -21.67 -2.16 -2.31
CA PRO A 256 -22.82 -2.91 -2.81
C PRO A 256 -23.04 -4.20 -2.02
N GLU A 257 -24.22 -4.81 -2.21
CA GLU A 257 -24.53 -6.13 -1.64
C GLU A 257 -23.52 -7.18 -2.13
N GLY A 258 -23.01 -8.00 -1.22
CA GLY A 258 -21.99 -9.01 -1.51
C GLY A 258 -20.55 -8.50 -1.63
N ALA A 259 -20.30 -7.18 -1.48
CA ALA A 259 -18.96 -6.61 -1.51
C ALA A 259 -18.04 -7.22 -0.45
N MET A 260 -18.52 -7.39 0.78
CA MET A 260 -17.73 -7.99 1.87
C MET A 260 -17.41 -9.46 1.64
N ASP A 261 -18.30 -10.23 1.02
CA ASP A 261 -18.01 -11.61 0.64
C ASP A 261 -16.91 -11.67 -0.42
N ARG A 262 -16.97 -10.76 -1.39
CA ARG A 262 -15.95 -10.61 -2.43
C ARG A 262 -14.60 -10.19 -1.85
N LEU A 263 -14.57 -9.20 -0.96
CA LEU A 263 -13.36 -8.76 -0.25
C LEU A 263 -12.79 -9.89 0.62
N ASN A 264 -13.61 -10.63 1.35
CA ASN A 264 -13.14 -11.77 2.14
C ASN A 264 -12.51 -12.87 1.26
N LYS A 265 -13.13 -13.21 0.12
CA LYS A 265 -12.52 -14.15 -0.84
C LYS A 265 -11.18 -13.62 -1.36
N LEU A 266 -11.09 -12.33 -1.69
CA LEU A 266 -9.86 -11.73 -2.19
C LEU A 266 -8.76 -11.76 -1.13
N LYS A 267 -9.09 -11.35 0.11
CA LYS A 267 -8.22 -11.41 1.28
C LYS A 267 -7.63 -12.81 1.46
N ASP A 268 -8.46 -13.85 1.39
CA ASP A 268 -8.03 -15.25 1.54
C ASP A 268 -7.09 -15.70 0.40
N VAL A 269 -7.38 -15.27 -0.84
CA VAL A 269 -6.53 -15.60 -2.01
C VAL A 269 -5.19 -14.88 -1.95
N LEU A 270 -5.18 -13.63 -1.50
CA LEU A 270 -3.96 -12.83 -1.31
C LEU A 270 -3.17 -13.31 -0.08
N GLY A 271 -3.84 -13.86 0.93
CA GLY A 271 -3.21 -14.28 2.18
C GLY A 271 -3.01 -13.14 3.16
N LEU A 272 -3.85 -12.11 3.09
CA LEU A 272 -3.89 -11.00 4.05
C LEU A 272 -4.56 -11.44 5.36
N THR A 273 -4.12 -10.87 6.46
CA THR A 273 -4.75 -11.05 7.78
C THR A 273 -6.06 -10.26 7.87
N ASP A 274 -6.91 -10.62 8.85
CA ASP A 274 -8.12 -9.85 9.15
C ASP A 274 -7.77 -8.41 9.56
N GLU A 275 -6.68 -8.22 10.32
CA GLU A 275 -6.23 -6.91 10.79
C GLU A 275 -5.80 -5.99 9.64
N GLU A 276 -5.03 -6.52 8.67
CA GLU A 276 -4.64 -5.76 7.46
C GLU A 276 -5.86 -5.40 6.61
N ALA A 277 -6.78 -6.36 6.39
CA ALA A 277 -7.98 -6.11 5.60
C ALA A 277 -8.91 -5.07 6.27
N ASP A 278 -9.11 -5.18 7.58
CA ASP A 278 -9.91 -4.23 8.35
C ASP A 278 -9.31 -2.82 8.33
N TYR A 279 -7.99 -2.72 8.40
CA TYR A 279 -7.27 -1.46 8.33
C TYR A 279 -7.48 -0.77 6.97
N GLU A 280 -7.33 -1.50 5.87
CA GLU A 280 -7.51 -0.94 4.53
C GLU A 280 -8.97 -0.51 4.26
N ILE A 281 -9.94 -1.31 4.70
CA ILE A 281 -11.37 -0.94 4.61
C ILE A 281 -11.63 0.33 5.41
N GLN A 282 -11.10 0.41 6.64
CA GLN A 282 -11.24 1.60 7.48
C GLN A 282 -10.61 2.82 6.85
N ASN A 283 -9.40 2.70 6.31
CA ASN A 283 -8.66 3.79 5.71
C ASN A 283 -9.48 4.42 4.57
N GLU A 284 -10.08 3.60 3.71
CA GLU A 284 -10.91 4.08 2.60
C GLU A 284 -12.30 4.56 3.04
N ALA A 285 -12.91 3.95 4.05
CA ALA A 285 -14.25 4.31 4.51
C ALA A 285 -14.29 5.52 5.46
N THR A 286 -13.17 5.87 6.11
CA THR A 286 -13.11 6.91 7.16
C THR A 286 -13.63 8.27 6.67
N GLU A 287 -13.13 8.75 5.54
CA GLU A 287 -13.55 10.03 4.98
C GLU A 287 -15.04 10.04 4.61
N LEU A 288 -15.52 8.93 4.03
CA LEU A 288 -16.92 8.76 3.61
C LEU A 288 -17.88 8.76 4.81
N PHE A 289 -17.44 8.19 5.93
CA PHE A 289 -18.19 8.20 7.18
C PHE A 289 -18.18 9.60 7.80
N GLN A 290 -17.00 10.21 7.95
CA GLN A 290 -16.84 11.53 8.57
C GLN A 290 -17.67 12.60 7.85
N ALA A 291 -17.68 12.60 6.51
CA ALA A 291 -18.47 13.56 5.74
C ALA A 291 -19.97 13.51 6.10
N LYS A 292 -20.56 12.30 6.12
CA LYS A 292 -21.98 12.14 6.48
C LYS A 292 -22.24 12.43 7.95
N ALA A 293 -21.37 11.93 8.82
CA ALA A 293 -21.54 12.03 10.26
C ALA A 293 -21.41 13.49 10.74
N LEU A 294 -20.46 14.28 10.20
CA LEU A 294 -20.34 15.72 10.49
C LEU A 294 -21.58 16.48 10.03
N SER A 295 -22.03 16.27 8.79
CA SER A 295 -23.23 16.91 8.25
C SER A 295 -24.47 16.61 9.11
N THR A 296 -24.66 15.35 9.53
CA THR A 296 -25.78 14.96 10.40
C THR A 296 -25.67 15.56 11.80
N MET A 297 -24.46 15.67 12.36
CA MET A 297 -24.25 16.34 13.64
C MET A 297 -24.55 17.85 13.57
N GLU A 298 -24.17 18.51 12.48
CA GLU A 298 -24.50 19.93 12.25
C GLU A 298 -26.01 20.15 12.12
N GLU A 299 -26.72 19.27 11.41
CA GLU A 299 -28.19 19.28 11.34
C GLU A 299 -28.82 19.11 12.73
N ALA A 300 -28.24 18.24 13.58
CA ALA A 300 -28.70 18.03 14.95
C ALA A 300 -28.44 19.26 15.83
N PHE A 301 -27.28 19.92 15.69
CA PHE A 301 -26.99 21.17 16.41
C PHE A 301 -27.93 22.31 16.01
N ALA A 302 -28.34 22.35 14.74
CA ALA A 302 -29.32 23.30 14.23
C ALA A 302 -30.77 22.95 14.63
N GLY A 303 -30.99 21.79 15.28
CA GLY A 303 -32.32 21.31 15.66
C GLY A 303 -33.19 20.88 14.46
N LEU A 304 -32.57 20.60 13.30
CA LEU A 304 -33.26 20.13 12.09
C LEU A 304 -33.59 18.63 12.18
N VAL A 305 -32.77 17.88 12.90
CA VAL A 305 -32.99 16.47 13.26
C VAL A 305 -32.81 16.30 14.76
N ASP A 306 -33.52 15.33 15.35
CA ASP A 306 -33.32 14.98 16.75
C ASP A 306 -32.15 14.01 16.93
N ALA A 307 -31.75 13.79 18.19
CA ALA A 307 -30.61 12.93 18.52
C ALA A 307 -30.79 11.47 18.05
N SER A 308 -32.04 10.98 18.03
CA SER A 308 -32.34 9.61 17.60
C SER A 308 -32.16 9.44 16.11
N ALA A 309 -32.70 10.37 15.32
CA ALA A 309 -32.56 10.39 13.87
C ALA A 309 -31.09 10.58 13.45
N ALA A 310 -30.34 11.43 14.17
CA ALA A 310 -28.92 11.63 13.92
C ALA A 310 -28.10 10.35 14.17
N TRP A 311 -28.35 9.66 15.29
CA TRP A 311 -27.69 8.38 15.58
C TRP A 311 -28.07 7.29 14.57
N GLU A 312 -29.35 7.16 14.21
CA GLU A 312 -29.82 6.19 13.22
C GLU A 312 -29.17 6.40 11.85
N ALA A 313 -29.02 7.65 11.41
CA ALA A 313 -28.33 7.98 10.17
C ALA A 313 -26.84 7.59 10.22
N MET A 314 -26.14 7.85 11.33
CA MET A 314 -24.74 7.46 11.49
C MET A 314 -24.56 5.94 11.61
N SER A 315 -25.43 5.25 12.34
CA SER A 315 -25.39 3.79 12.48
C SER A 315 -25.72 3.07 11.15
N THR A 316 -26.67 3.61 10.38
CA THR A 316 -26.94 3.16 9.02
C THR A 316 -25.69 3.34 8.16
N ARG A 317 -25.06 4.52 8.22
CA ARG A 317 -23.85 4.81 7.46
C ARG A 317 -22.68 3.92 7.82
N GLN A 318 -22.49 3.63 9.11
CA GLN A 318 -21.50 2.66 9.59
C GLN A 318 -21.72 1.29 8.92
N SER A 319 -22.97 0.83 8.87
CA SER A 319 -23.34 -0.45 8.27
C SER A 319 -23.10 -0.47 6.76
N GLU A 320 -23.47 0.60 6.05
CA GLU A 320 -23.23 0.76 4.60
C GLU A 320 -21.74 0.74 4.22
N LEU A 321 -20.88 1.22 5.13
CA LEU A 321 -19.43 1.27 4.95
C LEU A 321 -18.71 0.09 5.63
N CYS A 322 -19.46 -0.84 6.23
CA CYS A 322 -18.94 -2.03 6.88
C CYS A 322 -17.89 -1.73 7.98
N LEU A 323 -18.01 -0.59 8.65
CA LEU A 323 -17.11 -0.17 9.72
C LEU A 323 -17.45 -0.87 11.04
N LYS A 324 -16.42 -1.35 11.76
CA LYS A 324 -16.59 -1.96 13.09
C LYS A 324 -16.82 -0.90 14.17
N ASP A 325 -17.49 -1.28 15.26
CA ASP A 325 -17.75 -0.39 16.40
C ASP A 325 -16.47 0.25 16.97
N SER A 326 -15.38 -0.52 17.07
CA SER A 326 -14.07 -0.01 17.54
C SER A 326 -13.55 1.13 16.66
N GLN A 327 -13.75 1.03 15.35
CA GLN A 327 -13.34 2.03 14.38
C GLN A 327 -14.23 3.27 14.49
N MET A 328 -15.55 3.07 14.55
CA MET A 328 -16.53 4.15 14.69
C MET A 328 -16.34 4.94 16.00
N LYS A 329 -16.01 4.29 17.11
CA LYS A 329 -15.70 4.94 18.41
C LYS A 329 -14.58 5.98 18.29
N THR A 330 -13.50 5.60 17.61
CA THR A 330 -12.33 6.46 17.40
C THR A 330 -12.71 7.66 16.53
N LEU A 331 -13.43 7.41 15.43
CA LEU A 331 -13.87 8.46 14.50
C LEU A 331 -14.82 9.46 15.17
N LEU A 332 -15.85 8.97 15.87
CA LEU A 332 -16.80 9.84 16.58
C LEU A 332 -16.11 10.65 17.68
N SER A 333 -15.15 10.06 18.39
CA SER A 333 -14.38 10.80 19.41
C SER A 333 -13.64 11.98 18.77
N SER A 334 -12.96 11.75 17.63
CA SER A 334 -12.31 12.82 16.86
C SER A 334 -13.30 13.86 16.34
N MET A 335 -14.50 13.45 15.93
CA MET A 335 -15.52 14.38 15.45
C MET A 335 -16.10 15.24 16.56
N VAL A 336 -16.36 14.69 17.76
CA VAL A 336 -16.81 15.49 18.92
C VAL A 336 -15.78 16.58 19.22
N MET A 337 -14.51 16.22 19.19
CA MET A 337 -13.39 17.14 19.37
C MET A 337 -13.37 18.27 18.34
N GLN A 338 -13.59 17.95 17.06
CA GLN A 338 -13.67 18.94 16.00
C GLN A 338 -14.91 19.84 16.14
N SER A 339 -16.08 19.24 16.40
CA SER A 339 -17.37 19.92 16.48
C SER A 339 -17.51 20.82 17.71
N LEU A 340 -16.82 20.51 18.82
CA LEU A 340 -16.90 21.29 20.06
C LEU A 340 -15.66 22.15 20.31
N GLY A 341 -14.47 21.70 19.91
CA GLY A 341 -13.22 22.42 20.13
C GLY A 341 -13.10 23.69 19.27
N LYS A 342 -13.46 23.60 17.98
CA LYS A 342 -13.39 24.75 17.07
C LYS A 342 -14.32 25.90 17.48
N PRO A 343 -15.60 25.68 17.84
CA PRO A 343 -16.45 26.74 18.38
C PRO A 343 -15.91 27.38 19.67
N LEU A 344 -15.27 26.61 20.56
CA LEU A 344 -14.63 27.16 21.77
C LEU A 344 -13.41 28.03 21.43
N GLU A 345 -12.64 27.66 20.42
CA GLU A 345 -11.53 28.49 19.92
C GLU A 345 -12.06 29.80 19.33
N GLU A 346 -13.10 29.74 18.50
CA GLU A 346 -13.77 30.92 17.94
C GLU A 346 -14.32 31.83 19.04
N THR A 347 -14.95 31.24 20.07
CA THR A 347 -15.45 31.96 21.26
C THR A 347 -14.33 32.75 21.95
N MET A 348 -13.13 32.17 22.04
CA MET A 348 -11.96 32.84 22.61
C MET A 348 -11.50 34.03 21.76
N THR A 349 -11.70 34.02 20.43
CA THR A 349 -11.39 35.18 19.59
C THR A 349 -12.27 36.38 19.93
N PHE A 350 -13.56 36.16 20.19
CA PHE A 350 -14.48 37.22 20.65
C PHE A 350 -14.12 37.73 22.05
N ALA A 351 -13.73 36.83 22.95
CA ALA A 351 -13.34 37.18 24.30
C ALA A 351 -12.07 38.07 24.31
N LYS A 352 -11.09 37.81 23.43
CA LYS A 352 -9.86 38.63 23.31
C LYS A 352 -10.14 40.10 22.96
N VAL A 353 -11.23 40.37 22.24
CA VAL A 353 -11.65 41.74 21.89
C VAL A 353 -12.75 42.27 22.81
N ASN A 354 -12.97 41.62 23.96
CA ASN A 354 -14.00 41.97 24.96
C ASN A 354 -15.43 42.02 24.40
N ASN A 355 -15.74 41.22 23.37
CA ASN A 355 -17.10 41.12 22.84
C ASN A 355 -17.95 40.16 23.69
N GLU A 356 -18.33 40.61 24.89
CA GLU A 356 -19.07 39.79 25.88
C GLU A 356 -20.40 39.23 25.33
N ALA A 357 -21.06 39.95 24.42
CA ALA A 357 -22.31 39.49 23.81
C ALA A 357 -22.09 38.27 22.92
N ALA A 358 -21.14 38.35 21.97
CA ALA A 358 -20.80 37.24 21.10
C ALA A 358 -20.19 36.06 21.88
N THR A 359 -19.35 36.34 22.89
CA THR A 359 -18.82 35.29 23.78
C THR A 359 -19.93 34.55 24.52
N TYR A 360 -20.91 35.26 25.07
CA TYR A 360 -22.06 34.63 25.73
C TYR A 360 -22.86 33.76 24.76
N ASP A 361 -23.28 34.33 23.62
CA ASP A 361 -24.15 33.62 22.68
C ASP A 361 -23.42 32.38 22.11
N LYS A 362 -22.12 32.47 21.84
CA LYS A 362 -21.32 31.31 21.40
C LYS A 362 -21.09 30.25 22.47
N LEU A 363 -20.97 30.61 23.74
CA LEU A 363 -20.92 29.62 24.82
C LEU A 363 -22.26 28.89 25.01
N VAL A 364 -23.38 29.57 24.78
CA VAL A 364 -24.70 28.91 24.72
C VAL A 364 -24.76 27.95 23.54
N ASP A 365 -24.31 28.36 22.35
CA ASP A 365 -24.23 27.47 21.18
C ASP A 365 -23.37 26.22 21.48
N CYS A 366 -22.21 26.39 22.14
CA CYS A 366 -21.33 25.29 22.54
C CYS A 366 -21.99 24.35 23.54
N LEU A 367 -22.73 24.87 24.53
CA LEU A 367 -23.48 24.05 25.48
C LEU A 367 -24.57 23.24 24.78
N ASN A 368 -25.34 23.86 23.88
CA ASN A 368 -26.38 23.16 23.13
C ASN A 368 -25.76 22.05 22.26
N ALA A 369 -24.65 22.35 21.57
CA ALA A 369 -23.92 21.35 20.77
C ALA A 369 -23.38 20.21 21.64
N LYS A 370 -22.84 20.53 22.83
CA LYS A 370 -22.38 19.54 23.83
C LYS A 370 -23.51 18.58 24.22
N GLU A 371 -24.67 19.12 24.63
CA GLU A 371 -25.80 18.29 25.05
C GLU A 371 -26.36 17.46 23.89
N THR A 372 -26.40 18.01 22.67
CA THR A 372 -26.74 17.23 21.47
C THR A 372 -25.75 16.09 21.23
N CYS A 373 -24.44 16.34 21.28
CA CYS A 373 -23.41 15.29 21.16
C CYS A 373 -23.61 14.19 22.20
N LYS A 374 -23.81 14.58 23.46
CA LYS A 374 -24.03 13.65 24.56
C LYS A 374 -25.28 12.82 24.36
N ALA A 375 -26.39 13.44 23.93
CA ALA A 375 -27.63 12.74 23.64
C ALA A 375 -27.47 11.74 22.48
N VAL A 376 -26.84 12.16 21.38
CA VAL A 376 -26.60 11.32 20.19
C VAL A 376 -25.70 10.13 20.54
N LEU A 377 -24.55 10.37 21.18
CA LEU A 377 -23.62 9.30 21.53
C LEU A 377 -24.11 8.41 22.66
N GLY A 378 -24.97 8.92 23.55
CA GLY A 378 -25.64 8.11 24.58
C GLY A 378 -26.53 7.00 24.00
N LEU A 379 -27.02 7.16 22.76
CA LEU A 379 -27.80 6.14 22.07
C LEU A 379 -26.97 4.98 21.52
N SER A 380 -25.64 5.13 21.48
CA SER A 380 -24.73 4.05 21.04
C SER A 380 -24.72 2.84 21.98
N GLY A 381 -25.05 3.04 23.26
CA GLY A 381 -24.91 2.02 24.30
C GLY A 381 -23.45 1.65 24.59
N TRP A 382 -22.47 2.42 24.13
CA TRP A 382 -21.05 2.18 24.39
C TRP A 382 -20.62 2.83 25.69
N SER A 383 -20.11 2.01 26.62
CA SER A 383 -19.67 2.48 27.93
C SER A 383 -18.56 3.53 27.90
N GLU A 384 -17.84 3.62 26.78
CA GLU A 384 -16.79 4.61 26.56
C GLU A 384 -17.32 6.05 26.45
N PHE A 385 -18.63 6.24 26.28
CA PHE A 385 -19.29 7.54 26.25
C PHE A 385 -20.20 7.79 27.46
N ASP A 386 -20.24 6.87 28.44
CA ASP A 386 -21.09 7.00 29.65
C ASP A 386 -20.70 8.25 30.46
N ASP A 387 -19.40 8.51 30.60
CA ASP A 387 -18.85 9.72 31.21
C ASP A 387 -18.34 10.70 30.15
N PHE A 388 -19.29 11.21 29.36
CA PHE A 388 -19.03 12.14 28.26
C PHE A 388 -18.20 13.36 28.67
N ASP A 389 -18.49 13.92 29.86
CA ASP A 389 -17.83 15.14 30.34
C ASP A 389 -16.38 14.85 30.75
N ALA A 390 -16.12 13.77 31.48
CA ALA A 390 -14.74 13.39 31.81
C ALA A 390 -13.93 13.06 30.56
N LYS A 391 -14.54 12.46 29.54
CA LYS A 391 -13.83 12.08 28.31
C LYS A 391 -13.50 13.26 27.41
N PHE A 392 -14.46 14.16 27.16
CA PHE A 392 -14.33 15.20 26.13
C PHE A 392 -14.07 16.59 26.68
N PHE A 393 -14.22 16.81 27.99
CA PHE A 393 -14.07 18.12 28.62
C PHE A 393 -13.11 18.11 29.82
N ASP A 394 -12.17 17.16 29.89
CA ASP A 394 -11.10 17.20 30.88
C ASP A 394 -10.17 18.40 30.63
N PRO A 395 -10.15 19.41 31.50
CA PRO A 395 -9.31 20.61 31.32
C PRO A 395 -7.80 20.35 31.36
N TRP A 396 -7.37 19.15 31.75
CA TRP A 396 -5.96 18.77 31.86
C TRP A 396 -5.49 17.85 30.73
N ALA A 397 -6.42 17.29 29.96
CA ALA A 397 -6.13 16.47 28.79
C ALA A 397 -5.99 17.39 27.55
N PRO A 398 -4.79 17.52 26.93
CA PRO A 398 -4.58 18.42 25.79
C PRO A 398 -5.46 18.12 24.57
N ASP A 399 -5.91 16.88 24.48
CA ASP A 399 -6.78 16.29 23.47
C ASP A 399 -8.26 16.32 23.86
N SER A 400 -8.67 17.14 24.84
CA SER A 400 -10.08 17.43 25.15
C SER A 400 -10.56 18.74 24.52
N ALA A 401 -11.88 18.89 24.36
CA ALA A 401 -12.50 20.03 23.68
C ALA A 401 -12.22 21.36 24.39
N CYS A 402 -11.80 21.35 25.65
CA CYS A 402 -11.41 22.56 26.40
C CYS A 402 -9.95 22.54 26.90
N GLY A 403 -9.23 21.44 26.73
CA GLY A 403 -7.87 21.25 27.26
C GLY A 403 -6.81 22.13 26.59
N PHE A 404 -7.03 22.52 25.33
CA PHE A 404 -6.16 23.47 24.62
C PHE A 404 -6.21 24.90 25.18
N LEU A 405 -7.25 25.24 25.96
CA LEU A 405 -7.40 26.55 26.59
C LEU A 405 -6.65 26.57 27.93
N SER A 406 -5.77 27.56 28.13
CA SER A 406 -5.11 27.73 29.43
C SER A 406 -6.13 28.07 30.55
N PRO A 407 -5.82 27.77 31.81
CA PRO A 407 -6.71 28.08 32.94
C PRO A 407 -7.23 29.53 32.94
N ASP A 408 -6.36 30.51 32.68
CA ASP A 408 -6.76 31.93 32.62
C ASP A 408 -7.76 32.24 31.50
N LYS A 409 -7.61 31.58 30.34
CA LYS A 409 -8.53 31.75 29.21
C LYS A 409 -9.90 31.16 29.54
N ARG A 410 -9.94 29.97 30.14
CA ARG A 410 -11.17 29.33 30.60
C ARG A 410 -11.88 30.20 31.64
N LEU A 411 -11.15 30.73 32.62
CA LEU A 411 -11.70 31.65 33.62
C LEU A 411 -12.22 32.96 32.98
N THR A 412 -11.52 33.48 31.98
CA THR A 412 -11.97 34.68 31.23
C THR A 412 -13.32 34.44 30.54
N LEU A 413 -13.46 33.31 29.84
CA LEU A 413 -14.71 32.90 29.21
C LEU A 413 -15.84 32.77 30.23
N TYR A 414 -15.57 32.07 31.35
CA TYR A 414 -16.52 31.90 32.44
C TYR A 414 -16.98 33.23 33.03
N ARG A 415 -16.06 34.16 33.32
CA ARG A 415 -16.37 35.48 33.87
C ARG A 415 -17.25 36.30 32.92
N MET A 416 -16.92 36.32 31.63
CA MET A 416 -17.72 37.02 30.62
C MET A 416 -19.13 36.43 30.52
N PHE A 417 -19.24 35.10 30.56
CA PHE A 417 -20.54 34.42 30.58
C PHE A 417 -21.36 34.78 31.82
N LEU A 418 -20.80 34.61 33.01
CA LEU A 418 -21.45 34.92 34.29
C LEU A 418 -21.95 36.36 34.34
N ARG A 419 -21.10 37.33 34.00
CA ARG A 419 -21.46 38.75 33.97
C ARG A 419 -22.64 39.00 33.03
N ARG A 420 -22.62 38.39 31.85
CA ARG A 420 -23.67 38.57 30.84
C ARG A 420 -24.97 37.86 31.21
N SER A 421 -24.91 36.70 31.88
CA SER A 421 -26.08 36.03 32.47
C SER A 421 -26.79 36.96 33.46
N VAL A 422 -26.05 37.64 34.35
CA VAL A 422 -26.63 38.62 35.28
C VAL A 422 -27.28 39.78 34.54
N ILE A 423 -26.65 40.31 33.49
CA ILE A 423 -27.23 41.41 32.70
C ILE A 423 -28.51 40.99 31.98
N LYS A 424 -28.60 39.72 31.54
CA LYS A 424 -29.77 39.15 30.86
C LYS A 424 -30.92 38.80 31.83
N SER A 425 -30.67 38.73 33.14
CA SER A 425 -31.74 38.48 34.11
C SER A 425 -32.69 39.67 34.24
N GLU A 426 -33.95 39.41 34.57
CA GLU A 426 -34.98 40.45 34.68
C GLU A 426 -34.62 41.51 35.74
N SER A 427 -34.04 41.07 36.87
CA SER A 427 -33.62 41.95 37.96
C SER A 427 -32.30 42.68 37.68
N LYS A 428 -31.51 42.20 36.70
CA LYS A 428 -30.12 42.62 36.40
C LYS A 428 -29.17 42.56 37.60
N LYS A 429 -29.57 41.86 38.65
CA LYS A 429 -28.93 41.86 39.98
C LYS A 429 -28.80 40.46 40.56
N GLU A 430 -29.64 39.53 40.11
CA GLU A 430 -29.69 38.15 40.58
C GLU A 430 -29.77 37.22 39.37
N LEU A 431 -29.31 35.98 39.50
CA LEU A 431 -29.53 34.95 38.49
C LEU A 431 -30.89 34.31 38.73
N THR A 432 -31.65 34.07 37.67
CA THR A 432 -32.78 33.15 37.74
C THR A 432 -32.25 31.71 37.88
N ASP A 433 -33.06 30.80 38.39
CA ASP A 433 -32.67 29.38 38.53
C ASP A 433 -32.16 28.80 37.20
N GLU A 434 -32.86 29.10 36.09
CA GLU A 434 -32.45 28.68 34.73
C GLU A 434 -31.08 29.24 34.31
N LEU A 435 -30.80 30.52 34.60
CA LEU A 435 -29.51 31.12 34.27
C LEU A 435 -28.40 30.61 35.18
N TYR A 436 -28.72 30.28 36.43
CA TYR A 436 -27.78 29.67 37.35
C TYR A 436 -27.40 28.25 36.90
N GLU A 437 -28.37 27.43 36.49
CA GLU A 437 -28.13 26.10 35.90
C GLU A 437 -27.19 26.20 34.69
N LYS A 438 -27.47 27.09 33.74
CA LYS A 438 -26.60 27.34 32.56
C LYS A 438 -25.19 27.79 32.95
N VAL A 439 -25.05 28.63 33.97
CA VAL A 439 -23.74 29.05 34.48
C VAL A 439 -22.97 27.85 35.05
N MET A 440 -23.65 26.93 35.74
CA MET A 440 -23.03 25.72 36.28
C MET A 440 -22.70 24.70 35.19
N GLU A 441 -23.47 24.63 34.10
CA GLU A 441 -23.13 23.84 32.93
C GLU A 441 -21.90 24.39 32.21
N VAL A 442 -21.80 25.71 32.01
CA VAL A 442 -20.58 26.35 31.46
C VAL A 442 -19.38 26.10 32.36
N LYS A 443 -19.55 26.15 33.68
CA LYS A 443 -18.49 25.79 34.64
C LYS A 443 -17.97 24.38 34.36
N GLY A 444 -18.86 23.39 34.22
CA GLY A 444 -18.49 22.01 33.91
C GLY A 444 -17.76 21.90 32.57
N MET A 445 -18.32 22.49 31.51
CA MET A 445 -17.73 22.50 30.16
C MET A 445 -16.32 23.13 30.12
N LEU A 446 -16.09 24.19 30.89
CA LEU A 446 -14.79 24.88 30.94
C LEU A 446 -13.85 24.34 32.03
N GLY A 447 -14.24 23.31 32.78
CA GLY A 447 -13.43 22.74 33.85
C GLY A 447 -13.08 23.75 34.96
N ILE A 448 -14.01 24.64 35.30
CA ILE A 448 -13.82 25.65 36.36
C ILE A 448 -14.08 25.01 37.72
N THR A 449 -13.17 25.24 38.67
CA THR A 449 -13.27 24.69 40.03
C THR A 449 -14.31 25.43 40.87
N ASP A 450 -14.83 24.79 41.93
CA ASP A 450 -15.76 25.44 42.87
C ASP A 450 -15.17 26.70 43.52
N GLU A 451 -13.88 26.68 43.87
CA GLU A 451 -13.17 27.83 44.45
C GLU A 451 -13.18 29.03 43.48
N GLN A 452 -12.87 28.80 42.20
CA GLN A 452 -12.92 29.84 41.18
C GLN A 452 -14.34 30.37 40.96
N VAL A 453 -15.36 29.50 40.98
CA VAL A 453 -16.76 29.94 40.89
C VAL A 453 -17.11 30.85 42.07
N GLU A 454 -16.75 30.47 43.29
CA GLU A 454 -17.02 31.28 44.48
C GLU A 454 -16.36 32.65 44.41
N GLU A 455 -15.11 32.73 43.99
CA GLU A 455 -14.37 33.99 43.83
C GLU A 455 -15.04 34.91 42.82
N GLU A 456 -15.40 34.39 41.65
CA GLU A 456 -16.04 35.16 40.58
C GLU A 456 -17.48 35.57 40.97
N MET A 457 -18.24 34.71 41.63
CA MET A 457 -19.56 35.04 42.19
C MET A 457 -19.46 36.14 43.26
N LYS A 458 -18.48 36.06 44.17
CA LYS A 458 -18.22 37.11 45.18
C LYS A 458 -17.81 38.43 44.51
N ALA A 459 -16.98 38.39 43.46
CA ALA A 459 -16.59 39.59 42.73
C ALA A 459 -17.79 40.24 42.04
N GLN A 460 -18.68 39.45 41.46
CA GLN A 460 -19.83 39.93 40.67
C GLN A 460 -21.01 40.39 41.55
N PHE A 461 -21.33 39.67 42.63
CA PHE A 461 -22.48 39.94 43.50
C PHE A 461 -22.13 40.53 44.86
N GLY A 462 -20.87 40.47 45.30
CA GLY A 462 -20.40 40.95 46.59
C GLY A 462 -20.82 42.39 46.92
N PRO A 463 -20.77 43.34 45.97
CA PRO A 463 -21.27 44.70 46.20
C PRO A 463 -22.78 44.79 46.49
N GLU A 464 -23.60 43.92 45.90
CA GLU A 464 -25.06 43.89 46.14
C GLU A 464 -25.40 43.11 47.42
N LEU A 465 -24.67 42.03 47.73
CA LEU A 465 -24.75 41.32 49.01
C LEU A 465 -24.38 42.25 50.18
N MET A 466 -23.34 43.07 50.02
CA MET A 466 -22.94 44.08 51.02
C MET A 466 -23.97 45.20 51.18
N LYS A 467 -24.72 45.56 50.12
CA LYS A 467 -25.85 46.51 50.23
C LYS A 467 -27.07 45.89 50.93
N ALA A 468 -27.35 44.61 50.71
CA ALA A 468 -28.46 43.91 51.36
C ALA A 468 -28.19 43.59 52.85
N LEU A 469 -26.92 43.43 53.23
CA LEU A 469 -26.48 43.17 54.60
C LEU A 469 -26.24 44.44 55.44
N GLN A 470 -26.30 45.63 54.84
CA GLN A 470 -26.35 46.90 55.57
C GLN A 470 -27.79 47.19 56.04
N VAL A 471 -28.11 46.70 57.24
CA VAL A 471 -29.14 47.28 58.13
C VAL A 471 -28.54 48.44 58.91
#